data_AF-A0A1U8KLB0-F1
#
_entry.id   AF-A0A1U8KLB0-F1
#
_cell.length_a   1.000
_cell.length_b   1.000
_cell.length_c   1.000
_cell.angle_alpha   90.00
_cell.angle_beta   90.00
_cell.angle_gamma   90.00
#
_symmetry.space_group_name_H-M   'P 1'
#
loop_
_entity.id
_entity.type
_entity.pdbx_description
1 polymer ?
#
loop_
_entity_poly.entity_id
_entity_poly.type
_entity_poly.pdbx_seq_one_letter_code
_entity_poly.pdbx_strand_id
1 'polypeptide(L)'
;MEAVSATMKAINFPATSTVPRATVSITVASPWSQTKLNMLTFYAPNPNTRFSSICLPRCSRKPNTDTNNETAQNPTFEPNPSLTTENPSSAVSDEEIPSSSNPPSALSRGLVLDLGPVGSWDCTDIGSPVVKRFLSDEEERWYMWYHGVSTDSQGSDSIGLAVSSNGVHWERGKGAVKSSADVGLVMSCGNDWWAFDTQSIRPGEVVIMSSAKVRASSAVYWLYYTGYSNEKVDISADSLGFKVQNPENQSSQTGEVLRSLPGLAISQDGRHWARIEGEHHSGALFDVGSEGDWDSLFISSPQVVFHGNGDLRMYYHSFDVGNGVFSIGMARSRDGMKWIKLGKIMGGGPKGCFDELGAMNPYVVKNKKDRNYVMAYEGVGADGRRSIGLAMSAEGLKDWRRVEDEAVLKLATMEDGWDSKGIGSPCLVEMDGDVDEWRLYYRGIGNSGRCGIEMAVSDGSDITRFRRWKGFQV
;
A
#
# COMPACT_ATOMS: atom_id res chain seq x y z
N MET A 1 -11.98 34.61 73.27
CA MET A 1 -11.71 34.42 71.83
C MET A 1 -10.84 33.20 71.73
N GLU A 2 -11.48 32.05 71.53
CA GLU A 2 -10.86 30.76 71.23
C GLU A 2 -11.91 29.95 70.46
N ALA A 3 -11.43 29.23 69.45
CA ALA A 3 -12.21 28.54 68.44
C ALA A 3 -13.01 27.36 69.02
N VAL A 4 -14.22 27.13 68.50
CA VAL A 4 -14.96 25.89 68.77
C VAL A 4 -15.44 25.27 67.46
N SER A 5 -15.04 24.02 67.32
CA SER A 5 -15.27 23.03 66.27
C SER A 5 -16.76 22.82 65.94
N ALA A 6 -17.06 22.62 64.65
CA ALA A 6 -18.38 22.24 64.16
C ALA A 6 -18.38 20.78 63.67
N THR A 7 -19.04 19.91 64.43
CA THR A 7 -19.40 18.53 64.07
C THR A 7 -20.73 18.49 63.31
N MET A 8 -20.75 17.88 62.11
CA MET A 8 -21.97 17.53 61.39
C MET A 8 -22.54 16.18 61.87
N LYS A 9 -23.87 16.14 62.07
CA LYS A 9 -24.65 14.98 62.51
C LYS A 9 -25.05 14.07 61.34
N ALA A 10 -25.04 12.77 61.58
CA ALA A 10 -25.58 11.72 60.71
C ALA A 10 -27.12 11.75 60.64
N ILE A 11 -27.69 11.40 59.48
CA ILE A 11 -29.13 11.20 59.27
C ILE A 11 -29.36 9.78 58.76
N ASN A 12 -30.26 9.06 59.46
CA ASN A 12 -30.66 7.67 59.19
C ASN A 12 -31.66 7.56 58.04
N PHE A 13 -31.53 6.49 57.25
CA PHE A 13 -32.52 6.05 56.25
C PHE A 13 -33.53 5.07 56.88
N PRO A 14 -34.83 5.17 56.60
CA PRO A 14 -35.81 4.11 56.87
C PRO A 14 -35.97 3.14 55.68
N ALA A 15 -36.23 1.87 55.99
CA ALA A 15 -36.29 0.75 55.05
C ALA A 15 -37.72 0.37 54.60
N THR A 16 -37.81 0.06 53.30
CA THR A 16 -38.63 -0.96 52.58
C THR A 16 -40.15 -1.07 52.75
N SER A 17 -40.84 -1.15 51.59
CA SER A 17 -42.02 -2.01 51.40
C SER A 17 -41.90 -2.78 50.07
N THR A 18 -42.12 -4.09 50.12
CA THR A 18 -42.10 -5.06 49.00
C THR A 18 -43.51 -5.58 48.72
N VAL A 19 -43.97 -5.56 47.46
CA VAL A 19 -44.98 -6.50 46.89
C VAL A 19 -44.84 -6.48 45.33
N PRO A 20 -45.40 -7.43 44.55
CA PRO A 20 -44.78 -8.68 44.12
C PRO A 20 -44.54 -8.81 42.59
N ARG A 21 -43.81 -9.88 42.23
CA ARG A 21 -43.40 -10.34 40.91
C ARG A 21 -44.59 -10.77 40.03
N ALA A 22 -44.67 -10.23 38.80
CA ALA A 22 -45.42 -10.81 37.69
C ALA A 22 -44.44 -11.13 36.54
N THR A 23 -44.31 -12.41 36.23
CA THR A 23 -43.50 -12.92 35.11
C THR A 23 -44.43 -13.06 33.92
N VAL A 24 -44.24 -12.25 32.88
CA VAL A 24 -44.94 -12.40 31.60
C VAL A 24 -43.93 -12.91 30.59
N SER A 25 -44.05 -14.18 30.23
CA SER A 25 -43.38 -14.79 29.09
C SER A 25 -44.07 -14.31 27.81
N ILE A 26 -43.41 -13.45 27.03
CA ILE A 26 -43.87 -13.08 25.69
C ILE A 26 -43.08 -13.89 24.68
N THR A 27 -43.70 -14.97 24.20
CA THR A 27 -43.32 -15.67 22.98
C THR A 27 -43.73 -14.80 21.80
N VAL A 28 -42.78 -14.12 21.14
CA VAL A 28 -43.04 -13.52 19.82
C VAL A 28 -42.50 -14.47 18.76
N ALA A 29 -43.41 -15.25 18.21
CA ALA A 29 -43.20 -16.03 17.00
C ALA A 29 -42.96 -15.08 15.81
N SER A 30 -41.93 -15.38 15.03
CA SER A 30 -41.65 -14.74 13.74
C SER A 30 -42.72 -15.11 12.70
N PRO A 31 -43.33 -14.14 11.99
CA PRO A 31 -44.12 -14.46 10.82
C PRO A 31 -43.19 -14.61 9.61
N TRP A 32 -42.76 -15.85 9.35
CA TRP A 32 -42.22 -16.20 8.05
C TRP A 32 -43.33 -16.18 7.00
N SER A 33 -43.25 -15.23 6.06
CA SER A 33 -43.86 -15.39 4.75
C SER A 33 -42.92 -16.23 3.88
N GLN A 34 -43.28 -17.50 3.68
CA GLN A 34 -42.72 -18.33 2.62
C GLN A 34 -43.27 -17.86 1.28
N THR A 35 -42.55 -16.97 0.61
CA THR A 35 -42.76 -16.78 -0.83
C THR A 35 -41.72 -17.61 -1.56
N LYS A 36 -42.15 -18.74 -2.14
CA LYS A 36 -41.38 -19.55 -3.08
C LYS A 36 -40.79 -18.65 -4.17
N LEU A 37 -39.47 -18.50 -4.21
CA LEU A 37 -38.81 -18.10 -5.45
C LEU A 37 -38.68 -19.36 -6.33
N ASN A 38 -39.31 -19.29 -7.50
CA ASN A 38 -39.14 -20.28 -8.55
C ASN A 38 -37.67 -20.37 -8.95
N MET A 39 -37.11 -21.57 -8.83
CA MET A 39 -35.85 -21.98 -9.44
C MET A 39 -35.95 -21.82 -10.96
N LEU A 40 -35.22 -20.85 -11.52
CA LEU A 40 -34.86 -20.85 -12.94
C LEU A 40 -33.55 -21.61 -13.09
N THR A 41 -33.68 -22.90 -13.38
CA THR A 41 -32.58 -23.78 -13.75
C THR A 41 -32.13 -23.41 -15.16
N PHE A 42 -31.06 -22.63 -15.29
CA PHE A 42 -30.35 -22.51 -16.56
C PHE A 42 -29.25 -23.55 -16.62
N TYR A 43 -29.48 -24.58 -17.43
CA TYR A 43 -28.48 -25.51 -17.92
C TYR A 43 -27.38 -24.73 -18.66
N ALA A 44 -26.14 -24.80 -18.18
CA ALA A 44 -24.97 -24.43 -18.95
C ALA A 44 -24.28 -25.73 -19.43
N PRO A 45 -24.01 -25.90 -20.73
CA PRO A 45 -23.36 -27.09 -21.25
C PRO A 45 -21.87 -27.08 -20.88
N ASN A 46 -21.39 -28.23 -20.45
CA ASN A 46 -20.01 -28.54 -20.13
C ASN A 46 -19.15 -28.55 -21.42
N PRO A 47 -18.03 -27.81 -21.52
CA PRO A 47 -17.04 -28.06 -22.54
C PRO A 47 -15.85 -28.82 -21.92
N ASN A 48 -15.92 -30.14 -22.01
CA ASN A 48 -14.73 -30.99 -22.04
C ASN A 48 -14.04 -30.75 -23.40
N THR A 49 -12.86 -30.14 -23.41
CA THR A 49 -11.93 -30.30 -24.55
C THR A 49 -10.48 -30.27 -24.09
N ARG A 50 -9.86 -31.45 -24.11
CA ARG A 50 -8.43 -31.65 -24.30
C ARG A 50 -8.07 -31.19 -25.72
N PHE A 51 -7.03 -30.36 -25.88
CA PHE A 51 -6.20 -30.26 -27.08
C PHE A 51 -4.82 -29.76 -26.62
N SER A 52 -3.78 -30.58 -26.53
CA SER A 52 -2.91 -31.10 -27.60
C SER A 52 -2.35 -30.03 -28.52
N SER A 53 -1.06 -29.76 -28.32
CA SER A 53 -0.17 -28.91 -29.11
C SER A 53 -0.26 -29.17 -30.60
N ILE A 54 -0.45 -28.12 -31.41
CA ILE A 54 -0.14 -28.13 -32.84
C ILE A 54 0.47 -26.78 -33.23
N CYS A 55 1.64 -26.86 -33.87
CA CYS A 55 2.43 -25.77 -34.43
C CYS A 55 1.69 -25.04 -35.56
N LEU A 56 1.87 -23.72 -35.66
CA LEU A 56 1.48 -22.90 -36.82
C LEU A 56 2.70 -22.57 -37.68
N PRO A 57 2.63 -22.69 -39.03
CA PRO A 57 3.69 -22.24 -39.91
C PRO A 57 3.52 -20.75 -40.30
N ARG A 58 4.66 -20.10 -40.54
CA ARG A 58 4.83 -18.79 -41.20
C ARG A 58 3.99 -18.67 -42.47
N CYS A 59 3.39 -17.49 -42.68
CA CYS A 59 3.14 -16.96 -44.03
C CYS A 59 3.19 -15.43 -44.05
N SER A 60 4.00 -14.92 -44.99
CA SER A 60 4.13 -13.53 -45.45
C SER A 60 3.24 -13.32 -46.68
N ARG A 61 2.58 -12.15 -46.80
CA ARG A 61 2.50 -11.41 -48.07
C ARG A 61 1.88 -10.01 -47.93
N LYS A 62 2.51 -9.05 -48.61
CA LYS A 62 1.97 -7.75 -49.06
C LYS A 62 0.73 -7.95 -49.96
N PRO A 63 0.00 -6.86 -50.24
CA PRO A 63 -0.23 -6.51 -51.64
C PRO A 63 0.01 -5.01 -51.97
N ASN A 64 0.65 -4.77 -53.12
CA ASN A 64 0.49 -3.56 -53.93
C ASN A 64 -0.70 -3.78 -54.86
N THR A 65 -1.47 -2.73 -55.17
CA THR A 65 -1.98 -2.50 -56.53
C THR A 65 -2.19 -1.01 -56.75
N ASP A 66 -1.58 -0.50 -57.81
CA ASP A 66 -1.67 0.85 -58.38
C ASP A 66 -3.04 1.12 -59.01
N THR A 67 -3.45 2.40 -59.04
CA THR A 67 -4.06 3.00 -60.24
C THR A 67 -3.81 4.52 -60.27
N ASN A 68 -3.28 4.98 -61.40
CA ASN A 68 -2.83 6.34 -61.73
C ASN A 68 -3.97 7.37 -61.82
N ASN A 69 -3.66 8.64 -61.55
CA ASN A 69 -3.76 9.67 -62.60
C ASN A 69 -2.94 10.93 -62.31
N GLU A 70 -2.45 11.49 -63.41
CA GLU A 70 -1.40 12.48 -63.59
C GLU A 70 -1.80 13.92 -63.21
N THR A 71 -0.85 14.73 -62.72
CA THR A 71 -0.49 16.00 -63.37
C THR A 71 0.93 16.40 -62.94
N ALA A 72 1.85 16.43 -63.89
CA ALA A 72 3.22 16.91 -63.72
C ALA A 72 3.30 18.41 -63.99
N GLN A 73 4.09 19.17 -63.20
CA GLN A 73 4.99 20.22 -63.70
C GLN A 73 6.13 20.46 -62.68
N ASN A 74 7.36 20.16 -63.10
CA ASN A 74 8.63 20.70 -62.61
C ASN A 74 9.36 21.31 -63.83
N PRO A 75 10.27 22.27 -63.64
CA PRO A 75 11.69 21.96 -63.92
C PRO A 75 12.63 22.60 -62.86
N THR A 76 13.58 21.89 -62.26
CA THR A 76 14.95 21.48 -62.71
C THR A 76 16.01 22.58 -62.67
N PHE A 77 17.22 22.19 -62.21
CA PHE A 77 18.60 22.78 -62.25
C PHE A 77 19.17 23.04 -60.84
N GLU A 78 19.95 22.12 -60.25
CA GLU A 78 21.39 21.76 -60.45
C GLU A 78 22.33 22.47 -59.43
N PRO A 79 23.49 21.86 -59.06
CA PRO A 79 24.07 21.97 -57.71
C PRO A 79 25.49 22.59 -57.60
N ASN A 80 25.89 22.92 -56.34
CA ASN A 80 27.25 23.08 -55.78
C ASN A 80 28.09 24.32 -56.20
N PRO A 81 29.22 24.70 -55.52
CA PRO A 81 29.96 24.03 -54.42
C PRO A 81 30.51 24.93 -53.26
N SER A 82 31.10 24.25 -52.27
CA SER A 82 32.33 24.58 -51.49
C SER A 82 32.35 25.77 -50.51
N LEU A 83 32.69 25.48 -49.25
CA LEU A 83 33.83 26.11 -48.58
C LEU A 83 34.39 25.21 -47.46
N THR A 84 35.71 25.13 -47.48
CA THR A 84 36.66 24.27 -46.78
C THR A 84 37.12 24.89 -45.45
N THR A 85 37.37 24.00 -44.47
CA THR A 85 38.50 23.98 -43.51
C THR A 85 38.75 25.20 -42.59
N GLU A 86 38.73 25.00 -41.28
CA GLU A 86 39.96 24.93 -40.44
C GLU A 86 39.67 24.83 -38.94
N ASN A 87 40.22 23.78 -38.33
CA ASN A 87 40.57 23.73 -36.91
C ASN A 87 41.77 24.65 -36.65
N PRO A 88 41.88 25.19 -35.43
CA PRO A 88 43.16 25.09 -34.74
C PRO A 88 43.03 24.62 -33.28
N SER A 89 44.05 23.87 -32.87
CA SER A 89 44.27 23.28 -31.55
C SER A 89 45.05 24.20 -30.59
N SER A 90 44.80 24.01 -29.28
CA SER A 90 45.61 24.41 -28.08
C SER A 90 45.58 25.90 -27.67
N ALA A 91 45.56 26.34 -26.40
CA ALA A 91 45.91 25.76 -25.10
C ALA A 91 45.25 26.53 -23.92
N VAL A 92 44.93 25.78 -22.86
CA VAL A 92 44.97 26.04 -21.39
C VAL A 92 44.39 27.34 -20.80
N SER A 93 43.39 27.19 -19.93
CA SER A 93 43.37 27.78 -18.58
C SER A 93 42.35 27.06 -17.69
N ASP A 94 42.86 26.46 -16.60
CA ASP A 94 42.12 25.78 -15.54
C ASP A 94 41.20 26.73 -14.76
N GLU A 95 39.92 26.40 -14.66
CA GLU A 95 39.09 26.73 -13.49
C GLU A 95 38.28 25.50 -13.09
N GLU A 96 38.67 24.93 -11.95
CA GLU A 96 38.01 23.82 -11.28
C GLU A 96 36.62 24.26 -10.77
N ILE A 97 35.56 23.74 -11.39
CA ILE A 97 34.21 23.75 -10.83
C ILE A 97 34.18 22.63 -9.78
N PRO A 98 33.80 22.89 -8.51
CA PRO A 98 33.86 21.88 -7.47
C PRO A 98 32.82 20.79 -7.76
N SER A 99 33.34 19.61 -8.09
CA SER A 99 32.61 18.36 -8.18
C SER A 99 31.84 18.14 -6.87
N SER A 100 30.52 18.07 -6.96
CA SER A 100 29.65 17.63 -5.87
C SER A 100 30.14 16.28 -5.35
N SER A 101 30.59 16.25 -4.10
CA SER A 101 31.06 15.06 -3.42
C SER A 101 29.93 14.03 -3.30
N ASN A 102 29.97 12.99 -4.13
CA ASN A 102 29.23 11.75 -3.87
C ASN A 102 29.74 11.15 -2.54
N PRO A 103 28.87 10.77 -1.60
CA PRO A 103 29.30 10.01 -0.44
C PRO A 103 29.74 8.60 -0.87
N PRO A 104 30.60 7.92 -0.09
CA PRO A 104 31.20 6.66 -0.50
C PRO A 104 30.13 5.57 -0.65
N SER A 105 30.28 4.78 -1.72
CA SER A 105 29.38 3.73 -2.24
C SER A 105 29.02 2.58 -1.28
N ALA A 106 29.45 2.62 -0.02
CA ALA A 106 29.16 1.61 0.99
C ALA A 106 27.87 1.89 1.80
N LEU A 107 27.37 3.14 1.80
CA LEU A 107 26.29 3.61 2.69
C LEU A 107 24.86 3.47 2.13
N SER A 108 24.68 2.89 0.94
CA SER A 108 23.37 2.79 0.26
C SER A 108 22.89 1.36 0.03
N ARG A 109 23.42 0.37 0.76
CA ARG A 109 22.98 -1.03 0.63
C ARG A 109 21.49 -1.12 0.99
N GLY A 110 20.69 -1.69 0.11
CA GLY A 110 19.24 -1.79 0.21
C GLY A 110 18.49 -0.62 -0.43
N LEU A 111 19.01 0.60 -0.43
CA LEU A 111 18.29 1.80 -0.89
C LEU A 111 18.09 1.81 -2.42
N VAL A 112 16.82 1.89 -2.85
CA VAL A 112 16.43 1.95 -4.27
C VAL A 112 15.73 3.25 -4.67
N LEU A 113 15.16 3.97 -3.70
CA LEU A 113 14.64 5.33 -3.89
C LEU A 113 14.93 6.17 -2.63
N ASP A 114 15.75 7.22 -2.77
CA ASP A 114 16.03 8.19 -1.70
C ASP A 114 15.04 9.36 -1.77
N LEU A 115 15.04 10.25 -0.77
CA LEU A 115 14.28 11.50 -0.75
C LEU A 115 14.45 12.33 -2.02
N GLY A 116 13.39 13.04 -2.36
CA GLY A 116 13.34 14.00 -3.45
C GLY A 116 14.39 15.12 -3.36
N PRO A 117 14.84 15.69 -4.49
CA PRO A 117 15.65 16.90 -4.45
C PRO A 117 14.88 18.04 -3.77
N VAL A 118 15.60 18.95 -3.11
CA VAL A 118 14.98 20.06 -2.37
C VAL A 118 13.94 20.80 -3.21
N GLY A 119 12.75 20.98 -2.63
CA GLY A 119 11.60 21.61 -3.27
C GLY A 119 10.83 20.68 -4.22
N SER A 120 11.08 19.37 -4.21
CA SER A 120 10.13 18.39 -4.75
C SER A 120 9.01 18.09 -3.74
N TRP A 121 7.93 17.49 -4.22
CA TRP A 121 6.79 17.09 -3.40
C TRP A 121 7.11 15.98 -2.38
N ASP A 122 8.25 15.29 -2.54
CA ASP A 122 8.70 14.12 -1.78
C ASP A 122 10.10 14.33 -1.15
N CYS A 123 10.51 15.59 -0.90
CA CYS A 123 11.86 15.91 -0.42
C CYS A 123 12.08 15.74 1.09
N THR A 124 11.03 15.51 1.88
CA THR A 124 11.09 15.48 3.35
C THR A 124 10.90 14.08 3.90
N ASP A 125 9.87 13.37 3.46
CA ASP A 125 9.58 11.98 3.87
C ASP A 125 9.04 11.19 2.69
N ILE A 126 9.38 9.90 2.58
CA ILE A 126 8.81 8.95 1.61
C ILE A 126 8.62 7.57 2.24
N GLY A 127 7.72 6.77 1.66
CA GLY A 127 7.47 5.40 2.09
C GLY A 127 6.18 4.81 1.53
N SER A 128 5.59 3.85 2.28
CA SER A 128 4.38 3.13 1.87
C SER A 128 4.40 2.66 0.41
N PRO A 129 5.45 1.94 -0.06
CA PRO A 129 5.55 1.55 -1.46
C PRO A 129 4.44 0.57 -1.86
N VAL A 130 3.85 0.79 -3.03
CA VAL A 130 2.98 -0.17 -3.73
C VAL A 130 3.58 -0.41 -5.11
N VAL A 131 4.25 -1.55 -5.28
CA VAL A 131 4.99 -1.89 -6.50
C VAL A 131 4.20 -2.87 -7.36
N LYS A 132 4.14 -2.60 -8.66
CA LYS A 132 3.56 -3.48 -9.68
C LYS A 132 4.54 -3.70 -10.82
N ARG A 133 4.75 -4.97 -11.15
CA ARG A 133 5.56 -5.45 -12.28
C ARG A 133 4.65 -5.83 -13.44
N PHE A 134 5.01 -5.38 -14.63
CA PHE A 134 4.36 -5.69 -15.90
C PHE A 134 5.40 -6.30 -16.83
N LEU A 135 5.18 -7.55 -17.21
CA LEU A 135 6.05 -8.25 -18.16
C LEU A 135 5.31 -8.42 -19.49
N SER A 136 5.97 -8.05 -20.58
CA SER A 136 5.55 -8.30 -21.95
C SER A 136 6.71 -8.90 -22.75
N ASP A 137 6.45 -9.40 -23.94
CA ASP A 137 7.50 -9.99 -24.80
C ASP A 137 8.59 -8.98 -25.20
N GLU A 138 8.27 -7.68 -25.20
CA GLU A 138 9.14 -6.60 -25.66
C GLU A 138 9.76 -5.79 -24.51
N GLU A 139 9.07 -5.70 -23.37
CA GLU A 139 9.43 -4.79 -22.30
C GLU A 139 9.02 -5.32 -20.92
N GLU A 140 9.88 -5.05 -19.94
CA GLU A 140 9.58 -5.13 -18.51
C GLU A 140 9.38 -3.73 -17.96
N ARG A 141 8.20 -3.47 -17.36
CA ARG A 141 7.84 -2.17 -16.79
C ARG A 141 7.44 -2.33 -15.33
N TRP A 142 7.88 -1.41 -14.50
CA TRP A 142 7.63 -1.40 -13.07
C TRP A 142 7.09 -0.06 -12.64
N TYR A 143 5.96 -0.05 -11.92
CA TYR A 143 5.38 1.14 -11.33
C TYR A 143 5.46 1.04 -9.80
N MET A 144 5.76 2.14 -9.15
CA MET A 144 5.71 2.28 -7.70
C MET A 144 4.86 3.50 -7.35
N TRP A 145 3.73 3.26 -6.71
CA TRP A 145 3.00 4.32 -6.02
C TRP A 145 3.51 4.39 -4.59
N TYR A 146 3.81 5.59 -4.12
CA TYR A 146 4.41 5.79 -2.80
C TYR A 146 3.93 7.09 -2.19
N HIS A 147 3.98 7.21 -0.86
CA HIS A 147 3.70 8.48 -0.20
C HIS A 147 4.94 9.36 -0.20
N GLY A 148 4.73 10.67 -0.23
CA GLY A 148 5.78 11.67 -0.13
C GLY A 148 5.29 12.91 0.60
N VAL A 149 6.22 13.56 1.30
CA VAL A 149 6.00 14.80 2.05
C VAL A 149 6.97 15.87 1.54
N SER A 150 6.45 17.08 1.39
CA SER A 150 7.23 18.26 1.03
C SER A 150 7.45 19.14 2.25
N THR A 151 8.44 20.04 2.19
CA THR A 151 8.68 21.01 3.25
C THR A 151 7.48 21.94 3.48
N ASP A 152 6.71 22.24 2.42
CA ASP A 152 5.63 23.23 2.46
C ASP A 152 4.27 22.62 2.84
N SER A 153 4.13 21.29 2.85
CA SER A 153 2.84 20.61 3.06
C SER A 153 2.43 20.50 4.53
N GLN A 154 3.11 21.19 5.46
CA GLN A 154 2.88 21.07 6.91
C GLN A 154 2.86 19.62 7.41
N GLY A 155 3.59 18.72 6.75
CA GLY A 155 3.61 17.29 7.07
C GLY A 155 2.45 16.46 6.49
N SER A 156 1.62 17.03 5.62
CA SER A 156 0.60 16.29 4.87
C SER A 156 1.26 15.43 3.79
N ASP A 157 0.90 14.15 3.76
CA ASP A 157 1.37 13.20 2.75
C ASP A 157 0.57 13.37 1.45
N SER A 158 1.22 13.11 0.33
CA SER A 158 0.60 12.95 -0.98
C SER A 158 1.09 11.66 -1.64
N ILE A 159 0.40 11.22 -2.69
CA ILE A 159 0.75 10.00 -3.43
C ILE A 159 1.39 10.39 -4.75
N GLY A 160 2.55 9.81 -5.04
CA GLY A 160 3.20 9.93 -6.33
C GLY A 160 3.46 8.59 -7.01
N LEU A 161 3.94 8.68 -8.24
CA LEU A 161 4.31 7.57 -9.10
C LEU A 161 5.79 7.69 -9.50
N ALA A 162 6.52 6.61 -9.30
CA ALA A 162 7.83 6.36 -9.90
C ALA A 162 7.75 5.17 -10.87
N VAL A 163 8.61 5.17 -11.89
CA VAL A 163 8.68 4.10 -12.90
C VAL A 163 10.08 3.50 -12.96
N SER A 164 10.17 2.25 -13.39
CA SER A 164 11.43 1.54 -13.58
C SER A 164 11.32 0.52 -14.70
N SER A 165 12.43 0.23 -15.37
CA SER A 165 12.54 -0.85 -16.36
C SER A 165 13.03 -2.17 -15.76
N ASN A 166 13.52 -2.15 -14.51
CA ASN A 166 14.14 -3.32 -13.88
C ASN A 166 13.73 -3.54 -12.42
N GLY A 167 12.92 -2.63 -11.85
CA GLY A 167 12.49 -2.66 -10.45
C GLY A 167 13.57 -2.26 -9.45
N VAL A 168 14.73 -1.79 -9.90
CA VAL A 168 15.88 -1.41 -9.05
C VAL A 168 16.20 0.07 -9.19
N HIS A 169 16.22 0.58 -10.41
CA HIS A 169 16.46 2.00 -10.70
C HIS A 169 15.14 2.69 -11.00
N TRP A 170 14.77 3.66 -10.15
CA TRP A 170 13.49 4.32 -10.20
C TRP A 170 13.63 5.75 -10.71
N GLU A 171 12.83 6.10 -11.71
CA GLU A 171 12.64 7.45 -12.22
C GLU A 171 11.39 8.06 -11.58
N ARG A 172 11.51 9.31 -11.13
CA ARG A 172 10.40 10.10 -10.54
C ARG A 172 10.44 11.54 -11.04
N GLY A 173 9.32 12.23 -10.93
CA GLY A 173 9.22 13.65 -11.26
C GLY A 173 9.15 14.57 -10.04
N LYS A 174 9.61 15.81 -10.22
CA LYS A 174 9.70 16.83 -9.16
C LYS A 174 8.34 17.39 -8.73
N GLY A 175 7.32 17.35 -9.60
CA GLY A 175 6.02 17.99 -9.37
C GLY A 175 4.84 17.11 -9.79
N ALA A 176 3.67 17.72 -9.89
CA ALA A 176 2.46 17.05 -10.36
C ALA A 176 2.60 16.58 -11.81
N VAL A 177 2.06 15.40 -12.10
CA VAL A 177 1.95 14.88 -13.46
C VAL A 177 1.05 15.79 -14.31
N LYS A 178 1.43 16.04 -15.56
CA LYS A 178 0.67 16.87 -16.51
C LYS A 178 0.26 16.10 -17.76
N SER A 179 0.99 15.05 -18.09
CA SER A 179 0.77 14.19 -19.25
C SER A 179 0.72 12.71 -18.84
N SER A 180 0.25 11.85 -19.76
CA SER A 180 0.22 10.39 -19.55
C SER A 180 1.60 9.73 -19.54
N ALA A 181 2.66 10.43 -19.92
CA ALA A 181 4.04 9.95 -19.85
C ALA A 181 4.76 10.39 -18.58
N ASP A 182 4.24 11.41 -17.89
CA ASP A 182 4.90 12.01 -16.74
C ASP A 182 4.88 11.08 -15.53
N VAL A 183 5.79 11.36 -14.60
CA VAL A 183 5.91 10.74 -13.28
C VAL A 183 6.05 11.84 -12.23
N GLY A 184 5.82 11.54 -10.95
CA GLY A 184 5.78 12.53 -9.87
C GLY A 184 4.48 12.47 -9.07
N LEU A 185 4.01 13.60 -8.56
CA LEU A 185 2.81 13.69 -7.73
C LEU A 185 1.55 13.37 -8.55
N VAL A 186 0.76 12.39 -8.13
CA VAL A 186 -0.45 11.90 -8.84
C VAL A 186 -1.75 12.14 -8.08
N MET A 187 -1.70 12.27 -6.75
CA MET A 187 -2.88 12.49 -5.93
C MET A 187 -2.50 13.25 -4.66
N SER A 188 -3.27 14.29 -4.33
CA SER A 188 -3.17 15.06 -3.08
C SER A 188 -4.44 14.93 -2.26
N CYS A 189 -4.42 15.37 -1.01
CA CYS A 189 -5.55 15.36 -0.07
C CYS A 189 -6.83 15.98 -0.65
N GLY A 190 -7.98 15.54 -0.14
CA GLY A 190 -9.28 16.10 -0.49
C GLY A 190 -9.43 17.53 0.03
N ASN A 191 -10.11 18.38 -0.74
CA ASN A 191 -10.42 19.76 -0.31
C ASN A 191 -11.82 19.89 0.28
N ASP A 192 -12.64 18.85 0.15
CA ASP A 192 -14.00 18.83 0.66
C ASP A 192 -13.99 18.68 2.18
N TRP A 193 -14.58 19.65 2.89
CA TRP A 193 -14.54 19.73 4.35
C TRP A 193 -15.14 18.50 5.06
N TRP A 194 -15.99 17.73 4.38
CA TRP A 194 -16.64 16.52 4.89
C TRP A 194 -15.85 15.23 4.59
N ALA A 195 -14.80 15.30 3.76
CA ALA A 195 -14.06 14.13 3.32
C ALA A 195 -13.12 13.59 4.42
N PHE A 196 -12.97 12.27 4.45
CA PHE A 196 -12.08 11.59 5.41
C PHE A 196 -10.58 11.80 5.13
N ASP A 197 -10.22 12.35 3.98
CA ASP A 197 -8.87 12.39 3.44
C ASP A 197 -8.33 13.81 3.27
N THR A 198 -8.76 14.71 4.15
CA THR A 198 -8.44 16.15 4.12
C THR A 198 -7.07 16.49 4.71
N GLN A 199 -6.57 15.71 5.67
CA GLN A 199 -5.33 16.00 6.37
C GLN A 199 -4.12 15.29 5.78
N SER A 200 -4.28 14.04 5.33
CA SER A 200 -3.19 13.26 4.72
C SER A 200 -3.74 12.10 3.89
N ILE A 201 -2.97 11.59 2.93
CA ILE A 201 -3.30 10.38 2.16
C ILE A 201 -2.10 9.48 1.91
N ARG A 202 -2.32 8.16 1.90
CA ARG A 202 -1.27 7.16 1.64
C ARG A 202 -1.78 6.00 0.79
N PRO A 203 -1.00 5.51 -0.18
CA PRO A 203 -1.41 4.35 -0.96
C PRO A 203 -1.43 3.10 -0.08
N GLY A 204 -2.42 2.24 -0.27
CA GLY A 204 -2.51 0.92 0.36
C GLY A 204 -2.30 -0.20 -0.64
N GLU A 205 -3.00 -0.14 -1.79
CA GLU A 205 -2.89 -1.13 -2.86
C GLU A 205 -3.39 -0.59 -4.19
N VAL A 206 -2.81 -1.06 -5.30
CA VAL A 206 -3.28 -0.79 -6.66
C VAL A 206 -3.69 -2.09 -7.34
N VAL A 207 -4.99 -2.29 -7.51
CA VAL A 207 -5.55 -3.45 -8.22
C VAL A 207 -5.86 -3.06 -9.66
N ILE A 208 -5.56 -3.96 -10.60
CA ILE A 208 -5.81 -3.73 -12.02
C ILE A 208 -6.97 -4.60 -12.46
N MET A 209 -8.10 -3.94 -12.70
CA MET A 209 -9.34 -4.59 -13.07
C MET A 209 -9.48 -4.57 -14.59
N SER A 210 -9.52 -5.75 -15.22
CA SER A 210 -9.87 -5.88 -16.64
C SER A 210 -11.34 -6.30 -16.76
N SER A 211 -12.12 -5.60 -17.58
CA SER A 211 -13.49 -6.01 -17.88
C SER A 211 -13.47 -7.09 -18.96
N ALA A 212 -13.85 -8.32 -18.60
CA ALA A 212 -14.11 -9.36 -19.61
C ALA A 212 -15.38 -9.08 -20.45
N LYS A 213 -16.22 -8.12 -20.02
CA LYS A 213 -17.54 -7.82 -20.62
C LYS A 213 -17.52 -6.72 -21.67
N VAL A 214 -16.49 -5.87 -21.70
CA VAL A 214 -16.36 -4.81 -22.68
C VAL A 214 -15.12 -5.12 -23.50
N ARG A 215 -15.25 -5.24 -24.83
CA ARG A 215 -14.10 -5.34 -25.76
C ARG A 215 -13.29 -4.03 -25.81
N ALA A 216 -13.30 -3.23 -24.74
CA ALA A 216 -12.45 -2.07 -24.58
C ALA A 216 -11.17 -2.54 -23.91
N SER A 217 -10.08 -2.42 -24.64
CA SER A 217 -8.73 -2.93 -24.41
C SER A 217 -7.95 -2.19 -23.30
N SER A 218 -8.60 -1.51 -22.36
CA SER A 218 -7.92 -0.74 -21.31
C SER A 218 -8.26 -1.27 -19.93
N ALA A 219 -7.26 -1.79 -19.23
CA ALA A 219 -7.38 -2.10 -17.82
C ALA A 219 -7.59 -0.82 -17.00
N VAL A 220 -8.38 -0.89 -15.93
CA VAL A 220 -8.62 0.23 -15.03
C VAL A 220 -7.87 -0.02 -13.72
N TYR A 221 -7.07 0.94 -13.30
CA TYR A 221 -6.37 0.93 -12.02
C TYR A 221 -7.33 1.36 -10.91
N TRP A 222 -7.31 0.63 -9.81
CA TRP A 222 -8.08 0.89 -8.59
C TRP A 222 -7.09 1.07 -7.45
N LEU A 223 -6.97 2.30 -6.94
CA LEU A 223 -6.13 2.65 -5.81
C LEU A 223 -6.98 2.61 -4.55
N TYR A 224 -6.71 1.62 -3.70
CA TYR A 224 -7.15 1.62 -2.31
C TYR A 224 -6.12 2.40 -1.49
N TYR A 225 -6.59 3.37 -0.71
CA TYR A 225 -5.71 4.29 0.01
C TYR A 225 -6.23 4.54 1.42
N THR A 226 -5.35 4.97 2.31
CA THR A 226 -5.73 5.49 3.63
C THR A 226 -5.88 6.99 3.54
N GLY A 227 -7.02 7.52 3.96
CA GLY A 227 -7.21 8.95 4.18
C GLY A 227 -7.24 9.28 5.67
N TYR A 228 -6.63 10.39 6.03
CA TYR A 228 -6.59 10.91 7.40
C TYR A 228 -7.38 12.21 7.49
N SER A 229 -8.19 12.32 8.54
CA SER A 229 -8.90 13.54 8.89
C SER A 229 -8.21 14.27 10.04
N ASN A 230 -8.66 15.47 10.35
CA ASN A 230 -8.18 16.24 11.51
C ASN A 230 -8.75 15.78 12.86
N GLU A 231 -9.64 14.78 12.85
CA GLU A 231 -10.17 14.20 14.09
C GLU A 231 -9.05 13.43 14.82
N LYS A 232 -8.81 13.81 16.08
CA LYS A 232 -7.84 13.14 16.94
C LYS A 232 -8.53 12.01 17.70
N VAL A 233 -7.83 10.90 17.84
CA VAL A 233 -8.27 9.72 18.55
C VAL A 233 -7.53 9.66 19.87
N ASP A 234 -8.26 9.78 20.97
CA ASP A 234 -7.69 9.71 22.31
C ASP A 234 -7.34 8.26 22.64
N ILE A 235 -6.04 8.02 22.85
CA ILE A 235 -5.54 6.79 23.43
C ILE A 235 -5.16 7.15 24.86
N SER A 236 -5.77 6.51 25.85
CA SER A 236 -5.36 6.63 27.25
C SER A 236 -3.96 6.01 27.41
N ALA A 237 -2.94 6.78 27.02
CA ALA A 237 -1.56 6.36 26.84
C ALA A 237 -0.85 5.96 28.14
N ASP A 238 -1.44 6.27 29.30
CA ASP A 238 -0.87 6.00 30.62
C ASP A 238 -0.71 4.51 30.95
N SER A 239 -1.31 3.61 30.15
CA SER A 239 -1.28 2.16 30.38
C SER A 239 -0.34 1.38 29.45
N LEU A 240 0.15 1.99 28.38
CA LEU A 240 0.96 1.32 27.35
C LEU A 240 2.42 1.74 27.53
N GLY A 241 3.33 0.78 27.71
CA GLY A 241 4.78 1.04 27.82
C GLY A 241 5.44 1.58 26.54
N PHE A 242 4.66 1.93 25.52
CA PHE A 242 5.11 2.44 24.22
C PHE A 242 4.05 3.39 23.62
N LYS A 243 4.50 4.28 22.74
CA LYS A 243 3.68 5.34 22.14
C LYS A 243 2.96 4.81 20.90
N VAL A 244 1.63 4.70 20.96
CA VAL A 244 0.81 4.38 19.77
C VAL A 244 0.76 5.61 18.87
N GLN A 245 1.09 5.42 17.60
CA GLN A 245 1.06 6.47 16.57
C GLN A 245 0.44 5.88 15.32
N ASN A 246 -0.17 6.74 14.50
CA ASN A 246 -0.50 6.35 13.13
C ASN A 246 0.78 5.87 12.43
N PRO A 247 0.69 4.78 11.64
CA PRO A 247 1.77 3.81 11.41
C PRO A 247 3.12 4.39 10.98
N GLU A 248 3.20 5.61 10.44
CA GLU A 248 4.51 6.21 10.14
C GLU A 248 4.69 7.70 10.45
N ASN A 249 3.85 8.31 11.29
CA ASN A 249 4.08 9.71 11.69
C ASN A 249 5.17 9.85 12.78
N GLN A 250 6.27 9.10 12.65
CA GLN A 250 7.41 9.13 13.58
C GLN A 250 8.10 10.51 13.60
N SER A 251 7.83 11.37 12.62
CA SER A 251 8.25 12.77 12.57
C SER A 251 7.37 13.70 13.41
N SER A 252 6.13 13.31 13.74
CA SER A 252 5.24 14.10 14.58
C SER A 252 5.64 13.98 16.05
N GLN A 253 6.25 15.05 16.58
CA GLN A 253 6.64 15.15 17.98
C GLN A 253 5.44 14.97 18.94
N THR A 254 4.20 15.14 18.45
CA THR A 254 2.97 15.22 19.26
C THR A 254 2.37 13.87 19.65
N GLY A 255 2.63 12.78 18.91
CA GLY A 255 2.10 11.46 19.31
C GLY A 255 0.62 11.26 19.18
N GLU A 256 -0.03 12.12 18.42
CA GLU A 256 -1.46 12.09 18.26
C GLU A 256 -1.82 11.08 17.16
N VAL A 257 -2.81 10.24 17.45
CA VAL A 257 -3.39 9.34 16.45
C VAL A 257 -4.52 10.10 15.78
N LEU A 258 -4.44 10.27 14.46
CA LEU A 258 -5.51 10.86 13.66
C LEU A 258 -6.46 9.76 13.20
N ARG A 259 -7.75 10.06 13.15
CA ARG A 259 -8.74 9.14 12.58
C ARG A 259 -8.43 8.94 11.11
N SER A 260 -8.34 7.66 10.71
CA SER A 260 -8.13 7.26 9.33
C SER A 260 -9.12 6.22 8.88
N LEU A 261 -9.48 6.30 7.60
CA LEU A 261 -10.47 5.44 6.95
C LEU A 261 -9.99 5.03 5.54
N PRO A 262 -10.47 3.89 5.02
CA PRO A 262 -10.09 3.39 3.70
C PRO A 262 -10.89 4.09 2.59
N GLY A 263 -10.20 4.50 1.54
CA GLY A 263 -10.72 5.14 0.35
C GLY A 263 -10.52 4.32 -0.93
N LEU A 264 -11.18 4.76 -2.00
CA LEU A 264 -10.99 4.23 -3.35
C LEU A 264 -10.86 5.37 -4.37
N ALA A 265 -9.90 5.25 -5.27
CA ALA A 265 -9.80 6.05 -6.47
C ALA A 265 -9.59 5.15 -7.70
N ILE A 266 -10.04 5.59 -8.87
CA ILE A 266 -9.87 4.88 -10.13
C ILE A 266 -9.09 5.71 -11.14
N SER A 267 -8.34 5.04 -12.00
CA SER A 267 -7.56 5.68 -13.06
C SER A 267 -7.46 4.78 -14.28
N GLN A 268 -7.36 5.37 -15.46
CA GLN A 268 -7.10 4.64 -16.71
C GLN A 268 -5.60 4.48 -17.01
N ASP A 269 -4.76 5.31 -16.39
CA ASP A 269 -3.31 5.39 -16.68
C ASP A 269 -2.42 5.30 -15.44
N GLY A 270 -3.02 5.19 -14.25
CA GLY A 270 -2.34 5.15 -12.96
C GLY A 270 -1.75 6.49 -12.51
N ARG A 271 -2.05 7.57 -13.24
CA ARG A 271 -1.49 8.92 -13.05
C ARG A 271 -2.57 9.94 -12.72
N HIS A 272 -3.71 9.86 -13.39
CA HIS A 272 -4.85 10.74 -13.16
C HIS A 272 -5.94 9.97 -12.44
N TRP A 273 -6.19 10.33 -11.19
CA TRP A 273 -7.07 9.59 -10.28
C TRP A 273 -8.39 10.34 -10.04
N ALA A 274 -9.50 9.61 -10.12
CA ALA A 274 -10.82 10.07 -9.71
C ALA A 274 -11.24 9.31 -8.45
N ARG A 275 -11.55 10.03 -7.37
CA ARG A 275 -12.08 9.43 -6.12
C ARG A 275 -13.46 8.80 -6.37
N ILE A 276 -13.72 7.70 -5.68
CA ILE A 276 -15.01 7.02 -5.64
C ILE A 276 -15.57 7.14 -4.23
N GLU A 277 -16.77 7.70 -4.11
CA GLU A 277 -17.48 7.80 -2.84
C GLU A 277 -17.95 6.41 -2.38
N GLY A 278 -17.51 6.01 -1.19
CA GLY A 278 -17.98 4.82 -0.52
C GLY A 278 -19.29 5.03 0.23
N GLU A 279 -19.70 4.03 1.03
CA GLU A 279 -20.99 4.06 1.74
C GLU A 279 -20.98 4.97 2.99
N HIS A 280 -19.79 5.31 3.50
CA HIS A 280 -19.67 6.20 4.64
C HIS A 280 -19.95 7.65 4.24
N HIS A 281 -20.54 8.43 5.13
CA HIS A 281 -20.94 9.81 4.84
C HIS A 281 -19.77 10.77 4.54
N SER A 282 -18.53 10.37 4.86
CA SER A 282 -17.32 11.11 4.49
C SER A 282 -16.77 10.73 3.10
N GLY A 283 -17.43 9.82 2.38
CA GLY A 283 -16.92 9.24 1.13
C GLY A 283 -15.97 8.05 1.33
N ALA A 284 -15.67 7.65 2.57
CA ALA A 284 -14.89 6.44 2.85
C ALA A 284 -15.66 5.16 2.50
N LEU A 285 -14.93 4.07 2.24
CA LEU A 285 -15.50 2.77 1.89
C LEU A 285 -16.33 2.16 3.03
N PHE A 286 -15.86 2.29 4.27
CA PHE A 286 -16.55 1.87 5.49
C PHE A 286 -15.93 2.55 6.72
N ASP A 287 -16.65 2.55 7.85
CA ASP A 287 -16.21 3.18 9.11
C ASP A 287 -15.46 2.19 10.03
N VAL A 288 -14.84 2.76 11.07
CA VAL A 288 -14.24 2.04 12.21
C VAL A 288 -15.26 1.14 12.92
N GLY A 289 -14.77 0.29 13.82
CA GLY A 289 -15.61 -0.50 14.71
C GLY A 289 -16.43 0.36 15.66
N SER A 290 -17.48 -0.22 16.24
CA SER A 290 -18.20 0.42 17.36
C SER A 290 -17.28 0.50 18.58
N GLU A 291 -17.66 1.30 19.58
CA GLU A 291 -16.93 1.36 20.85
C GLU A 291 -16.75 -0.06 21.45
N GLY A 292 -15.51 -0.41 21.78
CA GLY A 292 -15.13 -1.73 22.29
C GLY A 292 -14.73 -2.75 21.22
N ASP A 293 -14.97 -2.48 19.94
CA ASP A 293 -14.43 -3.29 18.86
C ASP A 293 -12.91 -3.08 18.72
N TRP A 294 -12.19 -4.11 18.27
CA TRP A 294 -10.74 -4.08 18.10
C TRP A 294 -10.27 -3.03 17.07
N ASP A 295 -11.15 -2.63 16.14
CA ASP A 295 -10.89 -1.65 15.10
C ASP A 295 -11.63 -0.32 15.32
N SER A 296 -11.96 0.02 16.58
CA SER A 296 -12.73 1.23 16.92
C SER A 296 -11.96 2.55 16.77
N LEU A 297 -10.62 2.51 16.72
CA LEU A 297 -9.79 3.73 16.70
C LEU A 297 -9.56 4.28 15.30
N PHE A 298 -9.11 3.43 14.38
CA PHE A 298 -8.79 3.83 13.01
C PHE A 298 -8.74 2.62 12.09
N ILE A 299 -8.77 2.84 10.78
CA ILE A 299 -8.50 1.82 9.77
C ILE A 299 -7.42 2.34 8.84
N SER A 300 -6.31 1.60 8.74
CA SER A 300 -5.17 2.02 7.93
C SER A 300 -4.59 0.89 7.07
N SER A 301 -3.91 1.32 6.01
CA SER A 301 -3.22 0.50 5.01
C SER A 301 -4.10 -0.60 4.44
N PRO A 302 -5.22 -0.25 3.77
CA PRO A 302 -6.09 -1.23 3.15
C PRO A 302 -5.37 -1.90 1.97
N GLN A 303 -5.10 -3.19 2.10
CA GLN A 303 -4.49 -3.99 1.06
C GLN A 303 -5.49 -4.96 0.45
N VAL A 304 -5.67 -4.91 -0.87
CA VAL A 304 -6.74 -5.64 -1.56
C VAL A 304 -6.20 -6.71 -2.50
N VAL A 305 -6.70 -7.94 -2.33
CA VAL A 305 -6.42 -9.08 -3.19
C VAL A 305 -7.67 -9.54 -3.92
N PHE A 306 -7.56 -9.72 -5.24
CA PHE A 306 -8.58 -10.40 -6.04
C PHE A 306 -8.40 -11.93 -5.93
N HIS A 307 -9.31 -12.61 -5.23
CA HIS A 307 -9.26 -14.08 -5.07
C HIS A 307 -9.74 -14.82 -6.33
N GLY A 308 -10.72 -14.27 -7.05
CA GLY A 308 -11.37 -14.90 -8.20
C GLY A 308 -12.90 -14.95 -8.05
N ASN A 309 -13.64 -15.18 -9.14
CA ASN A 309 -15.11 -15.25 -9.16
C ASN A 309 -15.80 -14.03 -8.51
N GLY A 310 -15.20 -12.84 -8.68
CA GLY A 310 -15.68 -11.62 -8.06
C GLY A 310 -15.58 -11.63 -6.53
N ASP A 311 -14.65 -12.36 -5.93
CA ASP A 311 -14.32 -12.27 -4.51
C ASP A 311 -13.08 -11.38 -4.32
N LEU A 312 -13.27 -10.20 -3.74
CA LEU A 312 -12.20 -9.30 -3.32
C LEU A 312 -12.07 -9.34 -1.80
N ARG A 313 -10.82 -9.27 -1.33
CA ARG A 313 -10.48 -9.34 0.09
C ARG A 313 -9.59 -8.18 0.44
N MET A 314 -9.98 -7.39 1.42
CA MET A 314 -9.20 -6.30 1.96
C MET A 314 -8.64 -6.73 3.31
N TYR A 315 -7.35 -6.55 3.51
CA TYR A 315 -6.67 -6.68 4.79
C TYR A 315 -6.31 -5.28 5.26
N TYR A 316 -6.59 -4.98 6.52
CA TYR A 316 -6.33 -3.66 7.09
C TYR A 316 -5.90 -3.83 8.53
N HIS A 317 -5.30 -2.81 9.13
CA HIS A 317 -4.92 -2.86 10.53
C HIS A 317 -5.54 -1.71 11.32
N SER A 318 -5.59 -1.94 12.63
CA SER A 318 -5.97 -0.99 13.68
C SER A 318 -5.18 -1.31 14.95
N PHE A 319 -5.46 -0.56 16.02
CA PHE A 319 -5.00 -0.85 17.36
C PHE A 319 -6.16 -1.36 18.23
N ASP A 320 -6.00 -2.58 18.75
CA ASP A 320 -6.95 -3.25 19.64
C ASP A 320 -6.71 -2.77 21.07
N VAL A 321 -7.50 -1.77 21.49
CA VAL A 321 -7.37 -1.12 22.81
C VAL A 321 -7.54 -2.12 23.95
N GLY A 322 -8.48 -3.07 23.81
CA GLY A 322 -8.79 -4.04 24.85
C GLY A 322 -7.62 -4.97 25.16
N ASN A 323 -6.78 -5.26 24.15
CA ASN A 323 -5.61 -6.12 24.30
C ASN A 323 -4.27 -5.35 24.28
N GLY A 324 -4.28 -4.05 23.97
CA GLY A 324 -3.08 -3.22 23.88
C GLY A 324 -2.13 -3.59 22.74
N VAL A 325 -2.65 -4.15 21.63
CA VAL A 325 -1.84 -4.64 20.52
C VAL A 325 -2.32 -4.15 19.15
N PHE A 326 -1.40 -3.96 18.22
CA PHE A 326 -1.75 -3.81 16.81
C PHE A 326 -2.34 -5.11 16.27
N SER A 327 -3.39 -4.98 15.47
CA SER A 327 -4.13 -6.13 14.94
C SER A 327 -4.47 -5.92 13.48
N ILE A 328 -4.49 -7.01 12.73
CA ILE A 328 -4.93 -7.03 11.33
C ILE A 328 -6.30 -7.72 11.28
N GLY A 329 -7.22 -7.08 10.55
CA GLY A 329 -8.52 -7.61 10.21
C GLY A 329 -8.70 -7.75 8.71
N MET A 330 -9.89 -8.23 8.34
CA MET A 330 -10.23 -8.42 6.93
C MET A 330 -11.67 -8.01 6.63
N ALA A 331 -11.91 -7.53 5.42
CA ALA A 331 -13.22 -7.32 4.83
C ALA A 331 -13.34 -8.02 3.47
N ARG A 332 -14.56 -8.32 3.03
CA ARG A 332 -14.84 -8.90 1.71
C ARG A 332 -15.74 -8.02 0.88
N SER A 333 -15.55 -8.07 -0.44
CA SER A 333 -16.39 -7.38 -1.41
C SER A 333 -16.64 -8.23 -2.64
N ARG A 334 -17.78 -7.98 -3.31
CA ARG A 334 -18.10 -8.54 -4.62
C ARG A 334 -17.83 -7.60 -5.79
N ASP A 335 -17.77 -6.30 -5.51
CA ASP A 335 -17.67 -5.23 -6.50
C ASP A 335 -16.45 -4.31 -6.28
N GLY A 336 -15.72 -4.49 -5.18
CA GLY A 336 -14.57 -3.69 -4.78
C GLY A 336 -14.93 -2.35 -4.13
N MET A 337 -16.22 -2.01 -4.03
CA MET A 337 -16.72 -0.73 -3.53
C MET A 337 -17.46 -0.90 -2.20
N LYS A 338 -18.30 -1.93 -2.09
CA LYS A 338 -19.05 -2.25 -0.87
C LYS A 338 -18.34 -3.36 -0.12
N TRP A 339 -18.04 -3.13 1.16
CA TRP A 339 -17.21 -4.03 1.96
C TRP A 339 -17.94 -4.51 3.20
N ILE A 340 -17.80 -5.80 3.49
CA ILE A 340 -18.33 -6.43 4.70
C ILE A 340 -17.15 -6.83 5.58
N LYS A 341 -17.01 -6.19 6.75
CA LYS A 341 -15.99 -6.54 7.74
C LYS A 341 -16.24 -7.96 8.27
N LEU A 342 -15.18 -8.77 8.31
CA LEU A 342 -15.20 -10.14 8.85
C LEU A 342 -14.49 -10.23 10.21
N GLY A 343 -13.89 -9.14 10.68
CA GLY A 343 -13.25 -9.04 11.99
C GLY A 343 -11.74 -9.27 11.96
N LYS A 344 -11.18 -9.38 13.17
CA LYS A 344 -9.75 -9.59 13.44
C LYS A 344 -9.30 -10.97 12.97
N ILE A 345 -8.18 -11.02 12.25
CA ILE A 345 -7.55 -12.26 11.77
C ILE A 345 -6.16 -12.50 12.37
N MET A 346 -5.48 -11.45 12.84
CA MET A 346 -4.16 -11.54 13.47
C MET A 346 -4.00 -10.45 14.52
N GLY A 347 -3.24 -10.73 15.59
CA GLY A 347 -2.90 -9.79 16.67
C GLY A 347 -1.47 -10.05 17.16
N GLY A 348 -1.16 -9.68 18.40
CA GLY A 348 0.16 -9.92 19.02
C GLY A 348 0.63 -11.37 18.97
N GLY A 349 1.92 -11.56 18.71
CA GLY A 349 2.58 -12.86 18.81
C GLY A 349 2.79 -13.29 20.26
N PRO A 350 3.27 -14.54 20.48
CA PRO A 350 3.70 -14.98 21.79
C PRO A 350 4.72 -14.04 22.43
N LYS A 351 4.76 -14.00 23.76
CA LYS A 351 5.73 -13.21 24.50
C LYS A 351 7.16 -13.53 24.06
N GLY A 352 7.95 -12.49 23.80
CA GLY A 352 9.32 -12.56 23.30
C GLY A 352 9.46 -12.55 21.77
N CYS A 353 8.37 -12.71 21.02
CA CYS A 353 8.40 -12.66 19.56
C CYS A 353 8.59 -11.22 19.06
N PHE A 354 9.06 -11.08 17.82
CA PHE A 354 9.29 -9.78 17.17
C PHE A 354 8.00 -8.95 16.97
N ASP A 355 6.83 -9.57 17.15
CA ASP A 355 5.52 -8.98 17.00
C ASP A 355 4.62 -9.16 18.23
N GLU A 356 5.21 -9.28 19.43
CA GLU A 356 4.50 -9.40 20.71
C GLU A 356 3.41 -8.31 20.89
N LEU A 357 3.71 -7.06 20.52
CA LEU A 357 2.79 -5.93 20.61
C LEU A 357 1.90 -5.77 19.37
N GLY A 358 1.92 -6.72 18.45
CA GLY A 358 0.99 -6.77 17.34
C GLY A 358 1.61 -6.75 15.95
N ALA A 359 0.71 -6.79 14.98
CA ALA A 359 1.03 -6.78 13.56
C ALA A 359 0.25 -5.68 12.84
N MET A 360 0.90 -5.03 11.88
CA MET A 360 0.31 -3.94 11.07
C MET A 360 0.90 -3.90 9.65
N ASN A 361 0.43 -2.96 8.82
CA ASN A 361 0.86 -2.77 7.42
C ASN A 361 0.93 -4.10 6.63
N PRO A 362 -0.19 -4.83 6.52
CA PRO A 362 -0.20 -6.12 5.80
C PRO A 362 -0.03 -5.91 4.30
N TYR A 363 0.78 -6.77 3.68
CA TYR A 363 0.86 -6.92 2.23
C TYR A 363 0.66 -8.38 1.84
N VAL A 364 -0.48 -8.67 1.22
CA VAL A 364 -0.89 -10.04 0.91
C VAL A 364 -0.74 -10.34 -0.58
N VAL A 365 -0.04 -11.44 -0.88
CA VAL A 365 0.07 -12.02 -2.22
C VAL A 365 -0.62 -13.38 -2.21
N LYS A 366 -1.43 -13.64 -3.24
CA LYS A 366 -1.90 -14.99 -3.55
C LYS A 366 -0.89 -15.65 -4.49
N ASN A 367 -0.16 -16.63 -3.99
CA ASN A 367 0.84 -17.36 -4.78
C ASN A 367 0.15 -18.07 -5.96
N LYS A 368 0.69 -17.91 -7.16
CA LYS A 368 0.10 -18.41 -8.40
C LYS A 368 0.14 -19.95 -8.48
N LYS A 369 1.17 -20.58 -7.91
CA LYS A 369 1.45 -22.02 -8.05
C LYS A 369 0.59 -22.88 -7.12
N ASP A 370 0.57 -22.56 -5.84
CA ASP A 370 -0.11 -23.38 -4.81
C ASP A 370 -1.46 -22.78 -4.36
N ARG A 371 -1.78 -21.56 -4.82
CA ARG A 371 -2.97 -20.78 -4.44
C ARG A 371 -3.04 -20.41 -2.96
N ASN A 372 -1.97 -20.61 -2.21
CA ASN A 372 -1.86 -20.16 -0.83
C ASN A 372 -1.67 -18.64 -0.79
N TYR A 373 -1.96 -18.08 0.38
CA TYR A 373 -1.78 -16.67 0.67
C TYR A 373 -0.53 -16.50 1.53
N VAL A 374 0.31 -15.56 1.15
CA VAL A 374 1.45 -15.09 1.93
C VAL A 374 1.20 -13.63 2.28
N MET A 375 1.38 -13.28 3.55
CA MET A 375 1.33 -11.91 4.05
C MET A 375 2.71 -11.53 4.57
N ALA A 376 3.32 -10.51 3.98
CA ALA A 376 4.35 -9.75 4.66
C ALA A 376 3.68 -8.72 5.56
N TYR A 377 4.16 -8.56 6.79
CA TYR A 377 3.58 -7.60 7.73
C TYR A 377 4.64 -6.99 8.62
N GLU A 378 4.35 -5.81 9.15
CA GLU A 378 5.18 -5.15 10.14
C GLU A 378 4.81 -5.62 11.54
N GLY A 379 5.76 -6.27 12.22
CA GLY A 379 5.66 -6.71 13.60
C GLY A 379 6.21 -5.68 14.59
N VAL A 380 5.58 -5.61 15.76
CA VAL A 380 5.94 -4.70 16.85
C VAL A 380 6.46 -5.50 18.03
N GLY A 381 7.75 -5.38 18.32
CA GLY A 381 8.38 -6.08 19.44
C GLY A 381 7.98 -5.46 20.78
N ALA A 382 8.22 -6.17 21.89
CA ALA A 382 7.95 -5.66 23.25
C ALA A 382 8.66 -4.33 23.57
N ASP A 383 9.77 -4.05 22.89
CA ASP A 383 10.53 -2.79 22.99
C ASP A 383 10.02 -1.69 22.04
N GLY A 384 8.90 -1.93 21.34
CA GLY A 384 8.32 -1.04 20.34
C GLY A 384 9.04 -1.01 19.00
N ARG A 385 10.15 -1.77 18.83
CA ARG A 385 10.87 -1.82 17.55
C ARG A 385 10.04 -2.52 16.48
N ARG A 386 10.25 -2.08 15.25
CA ARG A 386 9.56 -2.59 14.07
C ARG A 386 10.46 -3.54 13.30
N SER A 387 9.86 -4.60 12.78
CA SER A 387 10.52 -5.57 11.91
C SER A 387 9.49 -6.20 10.97
N ILE A 388 9.94 -6.88 9.91
CA ILE A 388 9.03 -7.49 8.93
C ILE A 388 9.01 -9.00 9.13
N GLY A 389 7.81 -9.55 9.26
CA GLY A 389 7.54 -10.97 9.38
C GLY A 389 6.68 -11.50 8.23
N LEU A 390 6.50 -12.82 8.21
CA LEU A 390 5.62 -13.50 7.26
C LEU A 390 4.53 -14.31 7.97
N ALA A 391 3.34 -14.32 7.40
CA ALA A 391 2.26 -15.23 7.76
C ALA A 391 1.66 -15.89 6.51
N MET A 392 1.12 -17.09 6.66
CA MET A 392 0.51 -17.84 5.57
C MET A 392 -0.92 -18.29 5.92
N SER A 393 -1.76 -18.40 4.90
CA SER A 393 -3.09 -18.99 4.99
C SER A 393 -3.41 -19.72 3.69
N ALA A 394 -4.01 -20.91 3.76
CA ALA A 394 -4.41 -21.64 2.55
C ALA A 394 -5.53 -20.91 1.79
N GLU A 395 -6.50 -20.38 2.54
CA GLU A 395 -7.70 -19.78 1.97
C GLU A 395 -7.69 -18.27 2.06
N GLY A 396 -6.69 -17.63 2.69
CA GLY A 396 -6.61 -16.16 2.84
C GLY A 396 -7.73 -15.53 3.67
N LEU A 397 -8.69 -16.30 4.19
CA LEU A 397 -9.84 -15.78 4.96
C LEU A 397 -9.61 -15.81 6.47
N LYS A 398 -8.93 -16.84 6.95
CA LYS A 398 -8.72 -17.11 8.38
C LYS A 398 -7.52 -18.04 8.54
N ASP A 399 -7.27 -18.48 9.76
CA ASP A 399 -6.23 -19.46 10.08
C ASP A 399 -4.84 -19.01 9.59
N TRP A 400 -4.58 -17.70 9.67
CA TRP A 400 -3.27 -17.11 9.39
C TRP A 400 -2.26 -17.60 10.43
N ARG A 401 -1.18 -18.21 9.95
CA ARG A 401 -0.10 -18.74 10.79
C ARG A 401 1.18 -18.00 10.46
N ARG A 402 1.86 -17.50 11.49
CA ARG A 402 3.23 -17.01 11.37
C ARG A 402 4.10 -18.11 10.78
N VAL A 403 4.97 -17.75 9.85
CA VAL A 403 5.90 -18.70 9.25
C VAL A 403 6.99 -19.06 10.24
N GLU A 404 7.51 -18.06 10.96
CA GLU A 404 8.53 -18.20 12.01
C GLU A 404 8.22 -17.23 13.16
N ASP A 405 8.76 -17.53 14.35
CA ASP A 405 8.69 -16.65 15.53
C ASP A 405 9.69 -15.49 15.45
N GLU A 406 10.61 -15.55 14.49
CA GLU A 406 11.62 -14.52 14.20
C GLU A 406 11.24 -13.71 12.95
N ALA A 407 11.61 -12.44 12.93
CA ALA A 407 11.40 -11.59 11.77
C ALA A 407 12.29 -12.00 10.60
N VAL A 408 11.73 -12.02 9.39
CA VAL A 408 12.45 -12.32 8.14
C VAL A 408 13.34 -11.15 7.70
N LEU A 409 13.00 -9.93 8.13
CA LEU A 409 13.86 -8.76 7.98
C LEU A 409 13.83 -7.93 9.27
N LYS A 410 15.02 -7.73 9.84
CA LYS A 410 15.27 -6.88 11.02
C LYS A 410 16.08 -5.66 10.59
N LEU A 411 16.08 -4.63 11.44
CA LEU A 411 16.95 -3.45 11.31
C LEU A 411 18.38 -3.84 10.94
N ALA A 412 19.00 -3.06 10.05
CA ALA A 412 20.41 -3.27 9.74
C ALA A 412 21.29 -2.96 10.96
N THR A 413 22.39 -3.71 11.09
CA THR A 413 23.52 -3.18 11.84
C THR A 413 24.14 -2.04 11.04
N MET A 414 24.85 -1.12 11.70
CA MET A 414 25.40 0.10 11.06
C MET A 414 26.33 -0.19 9.85
N GLU A 415 26.80 -1.42 9.69
CA GLU A 415 27.66 -1.87 8.60
C GLU A 415 26.89 -2.61 7.47
N ASP A 416 25.64 -3.02 7.74
CA ASP A 416 24.89 -3.97 6.91
C ASP A 416 23.83 -3.33 6.00
N GLY A 417 23.41 -2.10 6.27
CA GLY A 417 22.29 -1.48 5.57
C GLY A 417 22.01 -0.06 6.01
N TRP A 418 21.23 0.65 5.20
CA TRP A 418 20.89 2.05 5.47
C TRP A 418 19.84 2.17 6.58
N ASP A 419 18.82 1.30 6.59
CA ASP A 419 17.71 1.11 7.54
C ASP A 419 18.08 0.69 8.99
N SER A 420 18.99 1.41 9.64
CA SER A 420 19.43 1.12 11.02
C SER A 420 18.49 1.66 12.12
N LYS A 421 17.49 2.50 11.80
CA LYS A 421 16.58 3.11 12.79
C LYS A 421 15.13 2.62 12.70
N GLY A 422 14.68 2.23 11.52
CA GLY A 422 13.30 1.79 11.32
C GLY A 422 13.15 1.03 10.01
N ILE A 423 12.26 0.03 10.02
CA ILE A 423 11.75 -0.62 8.81
C ILE A 423 10.25 -0.80 8.93
N GLY A 424 9.52 -0.73 7.82
CA GLY A 424 8.07 -0.88 7.81
C GLY A 424 7.49 -0.86 6.40
N SER A 425 6.16 -0.87 6.31
CA SER A 425 5.40 -0.82 5.05
C SER A 425 5.91 -1.76 3.95
N PRO A 426 5.87 -3.08 4.18
CA PRO A 426 6.32 -4.07 3.21
C PRO A 426 5.46 -4.07 1.93
N CYS A 427 6.10 -4.32 0.80
CA CYS A 427 5.46 -4.62 -0.48
C CYS A 427 6.19 -5.77 -1.15
N LEU A 428 5.52 -6.92 -1.23
CA LEU A 428 6.10 -8.18 -1.67
C LEU A 428 5.75 -8.43 -3.15
N VAL A 429 6.76 -8.67 -3.99
CA VAL A 429 6.60 -8.92 -5.42
C VAL A 429 7.19 -10.29 -5.76
N GLU A 430 6.36 -11.18 -6.29
CA GLU A 430 6.75 -12.48 -6.83
C GLU A 430 7.47 -12.28 -8.17
N MET A 431 8.66 -12.87 -8.32
CA MET A 431 9.43 -12.82 -9.56
C MET A 431 9.12 -14.05 -10.42
N ASP A 432 8.77 -13.82 -11.68
CA ASP A 432 8.60 -14.91 -12.65
C ASP A 432 10.00 -15.46 -13.04
N GLY A 433 10.17 -16.78 -12.96
CA GLY A 433 11.40 -17.49 -13.30
C GLY A 433 11.33 -18.99 -12.94
N ASP A 434 12.39 -19.74 -13.22
CA ASP A 434 12.48 -21.16 -12.82
C ASP A 434 12.57 -21.34 -11.29
N VAL A 435 13.05 -20.30 -10.60
CA VAL A 435 13.16 -20.21 -9.14
C VAL A 435 12.13 -19.22 -8.62
N ASP A 436 11.40 -19.60 -7.57
CA ASP A 436 10.41 -18.75 -6.89
C ASP A 436 11.07 -17.63 -6.07
N GLU A 437 11.74 -16.70 -6.74
CA GLU A 437 12.38 -15.55 -6.11
C GLU A 437 11.37 -14.44 -5.79
N TRP A 438 11.62 -13.71 -4.70
CA TRP A 438 10.77 -12.63 -4.21
C TRP A 438 11.58 -11.36 -4.02
N ARG A 439 10.99 -10.23 -4.39
CA ARG A 439 11.49 -8.90 -4.02
C ARG A 439 10.58 -8.28 -2.98
N LEU A 440 11.18 -7.82 -1.89
CA LEU A 440 10.50 -7.09 -0.83
C LEU A 440 10.94 -5.63 -0.91
N TYR A 441 10.03 -4.74 -1.28
CA TYR A 441 10.20 -3.30 -1.16
C TYR A 441 9.67 -2.85 0.20
N TYR A 442 10.36 -1.97 0.89
CA TYR A 442 9.95 -1.53 2.23
C TYR A 442 10.45 -0.12 2.51
N ARG A 443 9.80 0.56 3.46
CA ARG A 443 10.31 1.84 3.98
C ARG A 443 11.46 1.55 4.96
N GLY A 444 12.60 2.17 4.73
CA GLY A 444 13.73 2.23 5.66
C GLY A 444 13.84 3.60 6.31
N ILE A 445 14.40 3.64 7.52
CA ILE A 445 14.83 4.87 8.18
C ILE A 445 16.30 4.70 8.56
N GLY A 446 17.15 5.58 8.01
CA GLY A 446 18.58 5.56 8.27
C GLY A 446 19.00 6.26 9.54
N ASN A 447 20.30 6.17 9.86
CA ASN A 447 20.84 6.65 11.14
C ASN A 447 20.59 8.15 11.39
N SER A 448 20.51 8.95 10.33
CA SER A 448 20.20 10.38 10.40
C SER A 448 18.71 10.69 10.55
N GLY A 449 17.85 9.66 10.68
CA GLY A 449 16.39 9.81 10.69
C GLY A 449 15.78 10.04 9.31
N ARG A 450 16.61 10.08 8.25
CA ARG A 450 16.13 10.16 6.86
C ARG A 450 15.43 8.86 6.50
N CYS A 451 14.33 8.95 5.75
CA CYS A 451 13.59 7.81 5.24
C CYS A 451 13.76 7.63 3.72
N GLY A 452 13.53 6.41 3.27
CA GLY A 452 13.81 5.97 1.92
C GLY A 452 13.07 4.67 1.64
N ILE A 453 12.97 4.30 0.37
CA ILE A 453 12.43 3.00 -0.02
C ILE A 453 13.60 2.08 -0.37
N GLU A 454 13.64 0.96 0.32
CA GLU A 454 14.66 -0.07 0.18
C GLU A 454 14.10 -1.32 -0.49
N MET A 455 14.99 -2.19 -0.93
CA MET A 455 14.69 -3.48 -1.54
C MET A 455 15.57 -4.58 -0.92
N ALA A 456 14.92 -5.70 -0.58
CA ALA A 456 15.56 -6.95 -0.25
C ALA A 456 15.07 -8.06 -1.19
N VAL A 457 15.89 -9.10 -1.35
CA VAL A 457 15.62 -10.22 -2.25
C VAL A 457 15.71 -11.53 -1.49
N SER A 458 14.82 -12.48 -1.78
CA SER A 458 14.82 -13.80 -1.14
C SER A 458 16.05 -14.64 -1.51
N ASP A 459 16.39 -15.63 -0.69
CA ASP A 459 17.46 -16.58 -0.99
C ASP A 459 16.93 -17.69 -1.91
N GLY A 460 16.86 -17.40 -3.21
CA GLY A 460 16.21 -18.27 -4.18
C GLY A 460 14.74 -18.45 -3.83
N SER A 461 14.27 -19.70 -3.75
CA SER A 461 12.88 -20.03 -3.38
C SER A 461 12.57 -19.96 -1.90
N ASP A 462 13.57 -19.69 -1.05
CA ASP A 462 13.36 -19.56 0.39
C ASP A 462 12.88 -18.14 0.75
N ILE A 463 11.57 -18.00 0.85
CA ILE A 463 10.91 -16.74 1.19
C ILE A 463 11.17 -16.30 2.64
N THR A 464 11.65 -17.17 3.54
CA THR A 464 11.90 -16.77 4.95
C THR A 464 13.24 -16.07 5.12
N ARG A 465 14.08 -16.03 4.08
CA ARG A 465 15.41 -15.41 4.11
C ARG A 465 15.53 -14.29 3.09
N PHE A 466 15.52 -13.06 3.58
CA PHE A 466 15.76 -11.87 2.75
C PHE A 466 17.17 -11.31 2.95
N ARG A 467 17.80 -10.92 1.84
CA ARG A 467 19.07 -10.18 1.83
C ARG A 467 18.86 -8.81 1.20
N ARG A 468 19.30 -7.75 1.86
CA ARG A 468 19.30 -6.39 1.31
C ARG A 468 20.02 -6.37 -0.03
N TRP A 469 19.45 -5.65 -0.98
CA TRP A 469 20.03 -5.49 -2.31
C TRP A 469 21.40 -4.81 -2.23
N LYS A 470 22.41 -5.37 -2.91
CA LYS A 470 23.80 -4.89 -2.87
C LYS A 470 24.24 -4.22 -4.18
N GLY A 471 23.30 -3.86 -5.06
CA GLY A 471 23.61 -3.45 -6.43
C GLY A 471 23.92 -4.63 -7.34
N PHE A 472 24.13 -4.34 -8.63
CA PHE A 472 24.68 -5.34 -9.54
C PHE A 472 26.15 -5.59 -9.15
N GLN A 473 26.50 -6.84 -8.84
CA GLN A 473 27.90 -7.23 -8.83
C GLN A 473 28.40 -7.14 -10.27
N VAL A 474 29.28 -6.17 -10.54
CA VAL A 474 29.98 -6.03 -11.82
C VAL A 474 31.09 -7.06 -11.92
#